data_AF-A0A382S920-F1
#
_entry.id   AF-A0A382S920-F1
#
_cell.length_a   1.000
_cell.length_b   1.000
_cell.length_c   1.000
_cell.angle_alpha   90.00
_cell.angle_beta   90.00
_cell.angle_gamma   90.00
#
_symmetry.space_group_name_H-M   'P 1'
#
loop_
_entity.id
_entity.type
_entity.pdbx_description
1 polymer ?
#
loop_
_entity_poly.entity_id
_entity_poly.type
_entity_poly.pdbx_seq_one_letter_code
_entity_poly.pdbx_strand_id
1 'polypeptide(L)'
;SSPDGTAEIVNQLSKEFPGKIELVQRKKKLGLGSAYKLGYLKAIEAGSDIVVQMDGDLSHSPRYIPDFLQQLHGSDIVVGSRYIEGGKVDKNWNPLRKIISKLGVISIRLVTGLKVKDVTSGFKAYNIDVLKTLNLQNLKCNGFGFQAEMLHSCIRNGYLIKEHPIYFNDRNNGKSKMSIHIILEAIKYLTLIRFK
;
A
#
# COMPACT_ATOMS: atom_id res chain seq x y z
N SER A 1 19.85 4.65 4.11
CA SER A 1 19.68 5.22 2.75
C SER A 1 19.63 4.11 1.72
N SER A 2 18.97 4.31 0.57
CA SER A 2 19.11 3.41 -0.58
C SER A 2 20.52 3.60 -1.18
N PRO A 3 21.25 2.52 -1.54
CA PRO A 3 22.60 2.64 -2.10
C PRO A 3 22.60 2.86 -3.63
N ASP A 4 21.43 2.99 -4.25
CA ASP A 4 21.23 2.91 -5.71
C ASP A 4 21.12 4.27 -6.42
N GLY A 5 21.46 5.38 -5.76
CA GLY A 5 21.41 6.71 -6.35
C GLY A 5 20.03 7.38 -6.33
N THR A 6 18.99 6.69 -5.83
CA THR A 6 17.61 7.24 -5.82
C THR A 6 17.52 8.51 -4.99
N ALA A 7 18.23 8.59 -3.86
CA ALA A 7 18.16 9.75 -2.98
C ALA A 7 18.71 11.01 -3.68
N GLU A 8 19.81 10.87 -4.41
CA GLU A 8 20.45 11.95 -5.15
C GLU A 8 19.52 12.50 -6.25
N ILE A 9 18.88 11.61 -7.02
CA ILE A 9 17.92 11.98 -8.07
C ILE A 9 16.71 12.70 -7.47
N VAL A 10 16.08 12.14 -6.42
CA VAL A 10 14.91 12.77 -5.80
C VAL A 10 15.28 14.13 -5.19
N ASN A 11 16.49 14.26 -4.63
CA ASN A 11 16.94 15.52 -4.06
C ASN A 11 17.19 16.60 -5.14
N GLN A 12 17.61 16.21 -6.35
CA GLN A 12 17.65 17.12 -7.50
C GLN A 12 16.23 17.53 -7.94
N LEU A 13 15.33 16.56 -8.07
CA LEU A 13 13.92 16.82 -8.42
C LEU A 13 13.21 17.69 -7.38
N SER A 14 13.52 17.55 -6.08
CA SER A 14 12.99 18.43 -5.02
C SER A 14 13.40 19.89 -5.20
N LYS A 15 14.58 20.16 -5.80
CA LYS A 15 15.02 21.53 -6.13
C LYS A 15 14.32 22.07 -7.37
N GLU A 16 14.06 21.21 -8.35
CA GLU A 16 13.34 21.59 -9.59
C GLU A 16 11.84 21.80 -9.34
N PHE A 17 11.26 21.05 -8.41
CA PHE A 17 9.83 21.09 -8.07
C PHE A 17 9.61 21.45 -6.59
N PRO A 18 9.99 22.68 -6.17
CA PRO A 18 9.89 23.10 -4.78
C PRO A 18 8.44 23.06 -4.28
N GLY A 19 8.24 22.52 -3.08
CA GLY A 19 6.92 22.35 -2.46
C GLY A 19 6.06 21.22 -3.05
N LYS A 20 6.52 20.56 -4.12
CA LYS A 20 5.80 19.42 -4.74
C LYS A 20 6.47 18.08 -4.49
N ILE A 21 7.80 18.06 -4.34
CA ILE A 21 8.57 16.84 -4.09
C ILE A 21 9.42 17.03 -2.84
N GLU A 22 9.22 16.17 -1.85
CA GLU A 22 10.03 16.11 -0.64
C GLU A 22 10.67 14.73 -0.50
N LEU A 23 11.99 14.70 -0.28
CA LEU A 23 12.70 13.49 0.08
C LEU A 23 12.74 13.29 1.59
N VAL A 24 12.10 12.24 2.08
CA VAL A 24 12.20 11.83 3.48
C VAL A 24 13.21 10.70 3.64
N GLN A 25 14.41 11.03 4.12
CA GLN A 25 15.50 10.06 4.28
C GLN A 25 15.53 9.44 5.69
N ARG A 26 15.61 8.11 5.77
CA ARG A 26 15.71 7.36 7.02
C ARG A 26 17.14 6.87 7.28
N LYS A 27 17.61 7.02 8.53
CA LYS A 27 18.97 6.64 8.97
C LYS A 27 19.27 5.14 8.82
N LYS A 28 18.26 4.27 9.00
CA LYS A 28 18.39 2.80 8.93
C LYS A 28 17.25 2.17 8.12
N LYS A 29 17.44 0.92 7.66
CA LYS A 29 16.39 0.14 6.99
C LYS A 29 15.44 -0.46 8.03
N LEU A 30 14.30 0.20 8.24
CA LEU A 30 13.33 -0.15 9.28
C LEU A 30 12.11 -0.95 8.75
N GLY A 31 12.17 -1.42 7.49
CA GLY A 31 11.05 -2.09 6.83
C GLY A 31 10.17 -1.16 5.97
N LEU A 32 9.18 -1.78 5.31
CA LEU A 32 8.23 -1.12 4.41
C LEU A 32 7.13 -0.40 5.20
N GLY A 33 6.52 -1.07 6.18
CA GLY A 33 5.45 -0.50 7.00
C GLY A 33 5.88 0.78 7.71
N SER A 34 7.09 0.81 8.27
CA SER A 34 7.65 2.02 8.88
C SER A 34 7.93 3.16 7.89
N ALA A 35 8.09 2.86 6.59
CA ALA A 35 8.22 3.89 5.55
C ALA A 35 6.87 4.55 5.30
N TYR A 36 5.83 3.73 5.14
CA TYR A 36 4.46 4.21 4.96
C TYR A 36 3.98 5.02 6.16
N LYS A 37 4.18 4.54 7.39
CA LYS A 37 3.82 5.29 8.60
C LYS A 37 4.48 6.66 8.64
N LEU A 38 5.77 6.74 8.30
CA LEU A 38 6.48 8.03 8.26
C LEU A 38 5.91 8.95 7.19
N GLY A 39 5.60 8.43 5.99
CA GLY A 39 4.95 9.20 4.94
C GLY A 39 3.57 9.71 5.34
N TYR A 40 2.76 8.89 6.02
CA TYR A 40 1.45 9.30 6.54
C TYR A 40 1.58 10.41 7.58
N LEU A 41 2.51 10.28 8.53
CA LEU A 41 2.78 11.32 9.52
C LEU A 41 3.20 12.63 8.85
N LYS A 42 4.05 12.56 7.83
CA LYS A 42 4.46 13.74 7.05
C LYS A 42 3.30 14.41 6.32
N ALA A 43 2.40 13.63 5.72
CA ALA A 43 1.21 14.18 5.09
C ALA A 43 0.23 14.82 6.11
N ILE A 44 0.09 14.22 7.30
CA ILE A 44 -0.70 14.81 8.40
C ILE A 44 -0.07 16.12 8.87
N GLU A 45 1.25 16.15 9.08
CA GLU A 45 2.01 17.35 9.48
C GLU A 45 1.89 18.47 8.44
N ALA A 46 1.85 18.12 7.15
CA ALA A 46 1.68 19.07 6.05
C ALA A 46 0.24 19.60 5.90
N GLY A 47 -0.73 19.07 6.65
CA GLY A 47 -2.12 19.47 6.55
C GLY A 47 -2.83 18.99 5.28
N SER A 48 -2.39 17.89 4.67
CA SER A 48 -3.05 17.30 3.51
C SER A 48 -4.49 16.87 3.81
N ASP A 49 -5.40 17.02 2.85
CA ASP A 49 -6.78 16.50 2.95
C ASP A 49 -6.88 15.03 2.55
N ILE A 50 -6.05 14.61 1.59
CA ILE A 50 -6.07 13.27 1.00
C ILE A 50 -4.64 12.76 0.86
N VAL A 51 -4.44 11.48 1.14
CA VAL A 51 -3.15 10.80 0.94
C VAL A 51 -3.31 9.67 -0.07
N VAL A 52 -2.51 9.73 -1.14
CA VAL A 52 -2.38 8.63 -2.10
C VAL A 52 -1.04 7.95 -1.87
N GLN A 53 -1.05 6.65 -1.56
CA GLN A 53 0.15 5.81 -1.56
C GLN A 53 0.26 5.04 -2.87
N MET A 54 1.46 4.90 -3.40
CA MET A 54 1.74 4.01 -4.54
C MET A 54 3.22 3.61 -4.57
N ASP A 55 3.52 2.56 -5.34
CA ASP A 55 4.89 2.12 -5.58
C ASP A 55 5.58 2.97 -6.65
N GLY A 56 6.87 3.26 -6.48
CA GLY A 56 7.67 4.06 -7.40
C GLY A 56 8.24 3.32 -8.63
N ASP A 57 7.83 2.06 -8.86
CA ASP A 57 8.34 1.22 -9.95
C ASP A 57 7.45 1.20 -11.21
N LEU A 58 6.45 2.10 -11.26
CA LEU A 58 5.46 2.26 -12.33
C LEU A 58 4.51 1.06 -12.53
N SER A 59 4.55 0.07 -11.64
CA SER A 59 3.55 -1.01 -11.65
C SER A 59 2.14 -0.48 -11.39
N HIS A 60 2.05 0.58 -10.59
CA HIS A 60 0.84 1.37 -10.36
C HIS A 60 0.83 2.59 -11.28
N SER A 61 -0.21 2.72 -12.10
CA SER A 61 -0.35 3.89 -12.98
C SER A 61 -0.99 5.07 -12.24
N PRO A 62 -0.35 6.25 -12.21
CA PRO A 62 -0.96 7.47 -11.64
C PRO A 62 -2.28 7.88 -12.32
N ARG A 63 -2.58 7.34 -13.52
CA ARG A 63 -3.81 7.65 -14.26
C ARG A 63 -5.10 7.35 -13.48
N TYR A 64 -5.03 6.46 -12.49
CA TYR A 64 -6.17 6.06 -11.67
C TYR A 64 -6.41 7.01 -10.49
N ILE A 65 -5.49 7.93 -10.21
CA ILE A 65 -5.62 8.87 -9.08
C ILE A 65 -6.91 9.70 -9.19
N PRO A 66 -7.28 10.30 -10.34
CA PRO A 66 -8.54 11.03 -10.45
C PRO A 66 -9.78 10.20 -10.08
N ASP A 67 -9.83 8.93 -10.49
CA ASP A 67 -10.93 8.03 -10.15
C ASP A 67 -10.97 7.73 -8.64
N PHE A 68 -9.80 7.60 -7.99
CA PHE A 68 -9.73 7.39 -6.55
C PHE A 68 -10.25 8.62 -5.80
N LEU A 69 -9.85 9.82 -6.21
CA LEU A 69 -10.33 11.07 -5.61
C LEU A 69 -11.86 11.19 -5.75
N GLN A 70 -12.41 10.86 -6.92
CA GLN A 70 -13.86 10.87 -7.12
C GLN A 70 -14.58 9.90 -6.17
N GLN A 71 -14.04 8.71 -5.97
CA GLN A 71 -14.67 7.70 -5.12
C GLN A 71 -14.60 8.03 -3.61
N LEU A 72 -13.63 8.84 -3.18
CA LEU A 72 -13.52 9.33 -1.81
C LEU A 72 -14.69 10.25 -1.39
N HIS A 73 -15.46 10.81 -2.33
CA HIS A 73 -16.70 11.53 -1.99
C HIS A 73 -17.77 10.62 -1.36
N GLY A 74 -17.67 9.30 -1.53
CA GLY A 74 -18.62 8.34 -0.95
C GLY A 74 -17.94 7.13 -0.32
N SER A 75 -16.70 7.27 0.14
CA SER A 75 -15.94 6.28 0.89
C SER A 75 -14.76 6.93 1.61
N ASP A 76 -14.20 6.26 2.61
CA ASP A 76 -13.08 6.78 3.40
C ASP A 76 -11.72 6.33 2.85
N ILE A 77 -11.70 5.15 2.24
CA ILE A 77 -10.54 4.55 1.60
C ILE A 77 -10.92 3.99 0.24
N VAL A 78 -10.06 4.23 -0.75
CA VAL A 78 -10.13 3.57 -2.07
C VAL A 78 -8.92 2.68 -2.25
N VAL A 79 -9.13 1.43 -2.63
CA VAL A 79 -8.09 0.43 -2.91
C VAL A 79 -8.04 0.14 -4.39
N GLY A 80 -6.90 0.38 -5.03
CA GLY A 80 -6.62 -0.11 -6.37
C GLY A 80 -6.51 -1.63 -6.36
N SER A 81 -7.49 -2.33 -6.92
CA SER A 81 -7.65 -3.77 -6.77
C SER A 81 -7.40 -4.51 -8.09
N ARG A 82 -6.51 -5.50 -8.02
CA ARG A 82 -6.17 -6.39 -9.15
C ARG A 82 -7.14 -7.55 -9.32
N TYR A 83 -7.97 -7.82 -8.31
CA TYR A 83 -8.71 -9.08 -8.16
C TYR A 83 -10.24 -8.89 -8.10
N ILE A 84 -10.73 -7.70 -8.45
CA ILE A 84 -12.15 -7.44 -8.73
C ILE A 84 -12.41 -7.47 -10.24
N GLU A 85 -13.67 -7.43 -10.65
CA GLU A 85 -14.05 -7.32 -12.05
C GLU A 85 -13.43 -6.07 -12.69
N GLY A 86 -12.86 -6.21 -13.89
CA GLY A 86 -12.07 -5.17 -14.56
C GLY A 86 -10.60 -5.08 -14.11
N GLY A 87 -10.28 -5.52 -12.88
CA GLY A 87 -8.92 -5.55 -12.34
C GLY A 87 -8.07 -6.64 -12.99
N LYS A 88 -6.79 -6.32 -13.27
CA LYS A 88 -5.89 -7.21 -14.01
C LYS A 88 -4.45 -7.07 -13.52
N VAL A 89 -3.73 -8.17 -13.57
CA VAL A 89 -2.25 -8.19 -13.50
C VAL A 89 -1.69 -8.36 -14.90
N ASP A 90 -0.45 -7.91 -15.08
CA ASP A 90 0.21 -8.01 -16.38
C ASP A 90 0.18 -9.43 -16.96
N LYS A 91 -0.07 -9.51 -18.26
CA LYS A 91 -0.14 -10.79 -18.97
C LYS A 91 1.20 -11.52 -18.92
N ASN A 92 2.31 -10.77 -18.91
CA ASN A 92 3.67 -11.29 -18.96
C ASN A 92 4.19 -11.76 -17.59
N TRP A 93 3.44 -11.55 -16.50
CA TRP A 93 3.82 -12.13 -15.21
C TRP A 93 3.95 -13.65 -15.32
N ASN A 94 5.04 -14.17 -14.76
CA ASN A 94 5.24 -15.60 -14.59
C ASN A 94 3.98 -16.25 -13.96
N PRO A 95 3.42 -17.32 -14.55
CA PRO A 95 2.21 -17.98 -14.04
C PRO A 95 2.30 -18.39 -12.56
N LEU A 96 3.46 -18.89 -12.11
CA LEU A 96 3.70 -19.25 -10.72
C LEU A 96 3.62 -18.02 -9.81
N ARG A 97 4.17 -16.87 -10.24
CA ARG A 97 4.03 -15.59 -9.50
C ARG A 97 2.57 -15.17 -9.39
N LYS A 98 1.77 -15.31 -10.45
CA LYS A 98 0.33 -15.01 -10.42
C LYS A 98 -0.40 -15.89 -9.40
N ILE A 99 -0.13 -17.20 -9.41
CA ILE A 99 -0.73 -18.17 -8.48
C ILE A 99 -0.34 -17.84 -7.03
N ILE A 100 0.95 -17.66 -6.75
CA ILE A 100 1.45 -17.33 -5.40
C ILE A 100 0.82 -16.03 -4.89
N SER A 101 0.74 -15.00 -5.74
CA SER A 101 0.11 -13.72 -5.37
C SER A 101 -1.36 -13.90 -5.02
N LYS A 102 -2.13 -14.62 -5.86
CA LYS A 102 -3.56 -14.86 -5.64
C LYS A 102 -3.80 -15.69 -4.38
N LEU A 103 -3.03 -16.76 -4.17
CA LEU A 103 -3.12 -17.59 -2.96
C LEU A 103 -2.76 -16.81 -1.71
N GLY A 104 -1.70 -15.99 -1.73
CA GLY A 104 -1.33 -15.14 -0.60
C GLY A 104 -2.46 -14.18 -0.20
N VAL A 105 -3.11 -13.56 -1.18
CA VAL A 105 -4.29 -12.70 -0.94
C VAL A 105 -5.45 -13.49 -0.34
N ILE A 106 -5.79 -14.65 -0.90
CA ILE A 106 -6.87 -15.51 -0.39
C ILE A 106 -6.57 -15.93 1.05
N SER A 107 -5.36 -16.41 1.34
CA SER A 107 -4.96 -16.82 2.67
C SER A 107 -5.10 -15.66 3.66
N ILE A 108 -4.59 -14.47 3.34
CA ILE A 108 -4.72 -13.31 4.24
C ILE A 108 -6.18 -12.95 4.48
N ARG A 109 -7.03 -12.95 3.44
CA ARG A 109 -8.46 -12.67 3.59
C ARG A 109 -9.16 -13.69 4.50
N LEU A 110 -8.87 -14.98 4.30
CA LEU A 110 -9.43 -16.04 5.15
C LEU A 110 -9.03 -15.86 6.60
N VAL A 111 -7.77 -15.51 6.85
CA VAL A 111 -7.21 -15.38 8.20
C VAL A 111 -7.72 -14.11 8.89
N THR A 112 -7.85 -12.99 8.18
CA THR A 112 -8.29 -11.70 8.73
C THR A 112 -9.81 -11.50 8.72
N GLY A 113 -10.55 -12.26 7.91
CA GLY A 113 -11.99 -12.06 7.70
C GLY A 113 -12.32 -10.86 6.81
N LEU A 114 -11.33 -10.24 6.15
CA LEU A 114 -11.53 -9.07 5.31
C LEU A 114 -12.31 -9.40 4.03
N LYS A 115 -13.32 -8.57 3.72
CA LYS A 115 -14.11 -8.70 2.50
C LYS A 115 -13.40 -8.12 1.27
N VAL A 116 -12.58 -7.09 1.43
CA VAL A 116 -11.74 -6.47 0.39
C VAL A 116 -11.00 -7.57 -0.39
N LYS A 117 -11.11 -7.59 -1.72
CA LYS A 117 -10.54 -8.65 -2.56
C LYS A 117 -9.05 -8.50 -2.78
N ASP A 118 -8.50 -7.30 -2.75
CA ASP A 118 -7.06 -7.05 -2.84
C ASP A 118 -6.45 -6.42 -1.58
N VAL A 119 -6.38 -7.21 -0.51
CA VAL A 119 -5.85 -6.80 0.80
C VAL A 119 -4.35 -6.47 0.81
N THR A 120 -3.65 -6.75 -0.28
CA THR A 120 -2.18 -6.60 -0.37
C THR A 120 -1.76 -5.45 -1.28
N SER A 121 -2.72 -4.79 -1.94
CA SER A 121 -2.42 -3.69 -2.85
C SER A 121 -1.67 -2.56 -2.16
N GLY A 122 -0.60 -2.07 -2.80
CA GLY A 122 0.15 -0.89 -2.36
C GLY A 122 -0.44 0.43 -2.87
N PHE A 123 -1.48 0.38 -3.71
CA PHE A 123 -2.08 1.58 -4.30
C PHE A 123 -3.42 1.89 -3.65
N LYS A 124 -3.44 2.93 -2.82
CA LYS A 124 -4.62 3.32 -2.04
C LYS A 124 -4.69 4.84 -1.92
N ALA A 125 -5.91 5.35 -1.84
CA ALA A 125 -6.19 6.72 -1.40
C ALA A 125 -6.94 6.70 -0.07
N TYR A 126 -6.63 7.63 0.81
CA TYR A 126 -7.25 7.80 2.12
C TYR A 126 -7.70 9.25 2.29
N ASN A 127 -8.89 9.45 2.85
CA ASN A 127 -9.19 10.72 3.52
C ASN A 127 -8.24 10.87 4.72
N ILE A 128 -7.68 12.06 4.94
CA ILE A 128 -6.66 12.27 5.96
C ILE A 128 -7.16 11.90 7.36
N ASP A 129 -8.44 12.10 7.63
CA ASP A 129 -9.04 11.82 8.93
C ASP A 129 -8.98 10.34 9.31
N VAL A 130 -8.96 9.43 8.32
CA VAL A 130 -8.68 8.01 8.55
C VAL A 130 -7.28 7.84 9.15
N LEU A 131 -6.28 8.51 8.60
CA LEU A 131 -4.89 8.35 9.05
C LEU A 131 -4.64 9.04 10.40
N LYS A 132 -5.39 10.11 10.72
CA LYS A 132 -5.29 10.83 12.01
C LYS A 132 -5.86 10.03 13.18
N THR A 133 -6.93 9.28 12.97
CA THR A 133 -7.59 8.49 14.02
C THR A 133 -6.93 7.13 14.25
N LEU A 134 -6.31 6.57 13.22
CA LEU A 134 -5.62 5.30 13.33
C LEU A 134 -4.39 5.42 14.24
N ASN A 135 -4.30 4.54 15.24
CA ASN A 135 -3.07 4.40 16.01
C ASN A 135 -2.01 3.66 15.18
N LEU A 136 -1.31 4.40 14.32
CA LEU A 136 -0.28 3.87 13.43
C LEU A 136 0.86 3.15 14.17
N GLN A 137 1.12 3.50 15.43
CA GLN A 137 2.17 2.88 16.25
C GLN A 137 1.80 1.45 16.66
N ASN A 138 0.51 1.14 16.82
CA ASN A 138 0.04 -0.18 17.21
C ASN A 138 0.11 -1.22 16.08
N LEU A 139 0.29 -0.78 14.83
CA LEU A 139 0.44 -1.67 13.68
C LEU A 139 1.80 -2.38 13.75
N LYS A 140 1.81 -3.71 13.70
CA LYS A 140 3.00 -4.53 13.94
C LYS A 140 3.67 -5.03 12.67
N CYS A 141 2.93 -5.16 11.58
CA CYS A 141 3.49 -5.66 10.34
C CYS A 141 4.39 -4.59 9.70
N ASN A 142 5.65 -4.95 9.44
CA ASN A 142 6.61 -4.09 8.73
C ASN A 142 6.87 -4.52 7.29
N GLY A 143 6.32 -5.68 6.87
CA GLY A 143 6.47 -6.26 5.55
C GLY A 143 5.15 -6.34 4.78
N PHE A 144 4.96 -7.43 4.03
CA PHE A 144 3.80 -7.65 3.15
C PHE A 144 2.44 -7.55 3.85
N GLY A 145 2.37 -8.00 5.11
CA GLY A 145 1.14 -7.95 5.91
C GLY A 145 0.67 -6.54 6.29
N PHE A 146 1.53 -5.52 6.17
CA PHE A 146 1.19 -4.14 6.59
C PHE A 146 -0.05 -3.61 5.88
N GLN A 147 -0.16 -3.87 4.57
CA GLN A 147 -1.30 -3.38 3.77
C GLN A 147 -2.63 -4.01 4.21
N ALA A 148 -2.60 -5.27 4.64
CA ALA A 148 -3.77 -5.97 5.16
C ALA A 148 -4.09 -5.53 6.59
N GLU A 149 -3.07 -5.32 7.43
CA GLU A 149 -3.23 -4.82 8.80
C GLU A 149 -3.85 -3.41 8.82
N MET A 150 -3.40 -2.53 7.91
CA MET A 150 -4.00 -1.20 7.71
C MET A 150 -5.49 -1.30 7.41
N LEU A 151 -5.88 -2.13 6.42
CA LEU A 151 -7.28 -2.32 6.05
C LEU A 151 -8.11 -2.92 7.19
N HIS A 152 -7.54 -3.88 7.93
CA HIS A 152 -8.19 -4.45 9.10
C HIS A 152 -8.44 -3.39 10.17
N SER A 153 -7.45 -2.55 10.47
CA SER A 153 -7.60 -1.46 11.42
C SER A 153 -8.64 -0.44 10.96
N CYS A 154 -8.67 -0.09 9.67
CA CYS A 154 -9.70 0.80 9.12
C CYS A 154 -11.11 0.25 9.30
N ILE A 155 -11.34 -1.01 8.93
CA ILE A 155 -12.67 -1.65 9.04
C ILE A 155 -13.10 -1.78 10.51
N ARG A 156 -12.18 -2.09 11.43
CA ARG A 156 -12.49 -2.16 12.87
C ARG A 156 -12.90 -0.81 13.46
N ASN A 157 -12.44 0.30 12.87
CA ASN A 157 -12.86 1.65 13.23
C ASN A 157 -14.09 2.15 12.44
N GLY A 158 -14.75 1.27 11.67
CA GLY A 158 -16.00 1.59 10.98
C GLY A 158 -15.85 2.31 9.64
N TYR A 159 -14.63 2.45 9.12
CA TYR A 159 -14.39 3.15 7.85
C TYR A 159 -14.88 2.37 6.63
N LEU A 160 -15.44 3.09 5.67
CA LEU A 160 -15.96 2.57 4.42
C LEU A 160 -14.84 2.45 3.38
N ILE A 161 -14.67 1.24 2.84
CA ILE A 161 -13.64 0.93 1.85
C ILE A 161 -14.29 0.57 0.52
N LYS A 162 -13.84 1.20 -0.57
CA LYS A 162 -14.18 0.82 -1.95
C LYS A 162 -12.97 0.25 -2.68
N GLU A 163 -13.24 -0.67 -3.61
CA GLU A 163 -12.23 -1.20 -4.52
C GLU A 163 -12.44 -0.64 -5.92
N HIS A 164 -11.39 -0.08 -6.50
CA HIS A 164 -11.36 0.41 -7.88
C HIS A 164 -10.48 -0.53 -8.74
N PRO A 165 -10.95 -1.01 -9.90
CA PRO A 165 -10.19 -1.96 -10.70
C PRO A 165 -8.97 -1.30 -11.34
N ILE A 166 -7.79 -1.89 -11.14
CA ILE A 166 -6.56 -1.40 -11.77
C ILE A 166 -5.90 -2.46 -12.65
N TYR A 167 -5.16 -2.01 -13.65
CA TYR A 167 -4.15 -2.82 -14.33
C TYR A 167 -2.81 -2.62 -13.61
N PHE A 168 -2.26 -3.71 -13.08
CA PHE A 168 -0.94 -3.71 -12.44
C PHE A 168 0.10 -4.19 -13.44
N ASN A 169 0.93 -3.27 -13.94
CA ASN A 169 1.98 -3.56 -14.93
C ASN A 169 3.04 -4.49 -14.33
N ASP A 170 3.78 -5.22 -15.15
CA ASP A 170 5.05 -5.76 -14.66
C ASP A 170 6.04 -4.61 -14.48
N ARG A 171 6.92 -4.78 -13.49
CA ARG A 171 7.99 -3.81 -13.25
C ARG A 171 8.87 -3.72 -14.49
N ASN A 172 9.23 -2.52 -14.90
CA ASN A 172 10.19 -2.35 -15.99
C ASN A 172 11.61 -2.76 -15.57
N ASN A 173 11.94 -2.66 -14.27
CA ASN A 173 13.27 -2.95 -13.71
C ASN A 173 13.20 -3.49 -12.26
N GLY A 174 14.21 -4.25 -11.83
CA GLY A 174 14.40 -4.73 -10.44
C GLY A 174 13.91 -6.15 -10.15
N LYS A 175 14.34 -6.78 -9.04
CA LYS A 175 13.90 -8.12 -8.61
C LYS A 175 12.81 -8.05 -7.55
N SER A 176 11.88 -9.01 -7.56
CA SER A 176 10.88 -9.14 -6.49
C SER A 176 11.55 -9.40 -5.15
N LYS A 177 11.22 -8.59 -4.14
CA LYS A 177 11.64 -8.79 -2.75
C LYS A 177 10.70 -9.72 -1.97
N MET A 178 9.68 -10.27 -2.63
CA MET A 178 8.69 -11.18 -2.02
C MET A 178 9.24 -12.60 -1.90
N SER A 179 9.13 -13.19 -0.72
CA SER A 179 9.44 -14.60 -0.44
C SER A 179 8.30 -15.28 0.32
N ILE A 180 8.23 -16.61 0.25
CA ILE A 180 7.24 -17.42 0.99
C ILE A 180 7.34 -17.18 2.51
N HIS A 181 8.57 -17.00 3.03
CA HIS A 181 8.79 -16.71 4.43
C HIS A 181 8.07 -15.42 4.89
N ILE A 182 8.13 -14.36 4.09
CA ILE A 182 7.44 -13.08 4.38
C ILE A 182 5.92 -13.27 4.37
N ILE A 183 5.39 -14.14 3.51
CA ILE A 183 3.96 -14.46 3.47
C ILE A 183 3.53 -15.22 4.73
N LEU A 184 4.29 -16.24 5.16
CA LEU A 184 3.98 -17.02 6.36
C LEU A 184 4.06 -16.18 7.63
N GLU A 185 5.05 -15.30 7.73
CA GLU A 185 5.17 -14.34 8.84
C GLU A 185 3.94 -13.43 8.90
N ALA A 186 3.52 -12.87 7.75
CA ALA A 186 2.32 -12.04 7.67
C ALA A 186 1.06 -12.81 8.11
N ILE A 187 0.87 -14.05 7.66
CA ILE A 187 -0.26 -14.88 8.07
C ILE A 187 -0.30 -15.06 9.58
N LYS A 188 0.82 -15.46 10.21
CA LYS A 188 0.90 -15.68 11.66
C LYS A 188 0.48 -14.43 12.45
N TYR A 189 1.00 -13.26 12.09
CA TYR A 189 0.66 -12.02 12.78
C TYR A 189 -0.80 -11.60 12.55
N LEU A 190 -1.29 -11.72 11.33
CA LEU A 190 -2.66 -11.32 10.99
C LEU A 190 -3.70 -12.23 11.65
N THR A 191 -3.41 -13.53 11.87
CA THR A 191 -4.27 -14.41 12.68
C THR A 191 -4.44 -13.86 14.09
N LEU A 192 -3.33 -13.44 14.72
CA LEU A 192 -3.35 -12.95 16.10
C LEU A 192 -4.13 -11.64 16.26
N ILE A 193 -4.18 -10.82 15.22
CA ILE A 193 -4.87 -9.52 15.24
C ILE A 193 -6.37 -9.68 15.05
N ARG A 194 -6.83 -10.68 14.28
CA ARG A 194 -8.27 -10.91 14.08
C ARG A 194 -9.04 -11.17 15.37
N PHE A 195 -8.41 -11.86 16.32
CA PHE A 195 -9.05 -12.24 17.59
C PHE A 195 -8.83 -11.20 18.71
N LYS A 196 -8.32 -10.01 18.37
CA LYS A 196 -8.24 -8.86 19.27
C LYS A 196 -9.25 -7.79 18.84
#